data_AF-A0A966B2Q8-F1
#
_entry.id   AF-A0A966B2Q8-F1
#
_cell.length_a   1.000
_cell.length_b   1.000
_cell.length_c   1.000
_cell.angle_alpha   90.00
_cell.angle_beta   90.00
_cell.angle_gamma   90.00
#
_symmetry.space_group_name_H-M   'P 1'
#
loop_
_entity.id
_entity.type
_entity.pdbx_description
1 polymer ?
#
loop_
_entity_poly.entity_id
_entity_poly.type
_entity_poly.pdbx_seq_one_letter_code
_entity_poly.pdbx_strand_id
1 'polypeptide(L)'
;MMQKIFVIIVLISISLKELSKASDWLRFRGDNGQGISSETVTVKWSAKKNIKWQCRLPGPGSSSPVISKGKIFVTCFSGVNEGQQDTSKLLRHVLCIDQKDGSIIWENKIAATQPEDPYRGFLTEHGYASNTPVIDSGRLFVYLGKSGIHAYDLNGKKLWSKNLGTGSTRRKWGSAASPIVVGDNLIV
;
A
#
# COMPACT_ATOMS: atom_id res chain seq x y z
N MET A 1 -64.70 23.38 -32.38
CA MET A 1 -63.59 22.52 -32.83
C MET A 1 -62.39 22.84 -31.94
N MET A 2 -62.17 22.10 -30.85
CA MET A 2 -61.04 22.31 -29.92
C MET A 2 -60.24 21.02 -29.82
N GLN A 3 -59.02 21.04 -30.34
CA GLN A 3 -58.12 19.91 -30.41
C GLN A 3 -57.31 19.85 -29.11
N LYS A 4 -57.54 18.83 -28.27
CA LYS A 4 -56.76 18.60 -27.06
C LYS A 4 -55.44 17.93 -27.44
N ILE A 5 -54.32 18.60 -27.18
CA ILE A 5 -52.97 18.06 -27.35
C ILE A 5 -52.63 17.24 -26.11
N PHE A 6 -52.42 15.93 -26.30
CA PHE A 6 -51.86 15.05 -25.26
C PHE A 6 -50.34 15.08 -25.34
N VAL A 7 -49.69 15.57 -24.29
CA VAL A 7 -48.23 15.51 -24.14
C VAL A 7 -47.89 14.17 -23.47
N ILE A 8 -47.22 13.29 -24.21
CA ILE A 8 -46.69 12.03 -23.69
C ILE A 8 -45.33 12.33 -23.06
N ILE A 9 -45.25 12.26 -21.72
CA ILE A 9 -43.99 12.34 -20.98
C ILE A 9 -43.37 10.94 -20.97
N VAL A 10 -42.31 10.74 -21.76
CA VAL A 10 -41.51 9.51 -21.73
C VAL A 10 -40.53 9.59 -20.56
N LEU A 11 -40.83 8.84 -19.49
CA LEU A 11 -39.93 8.64 -18.36
C LEU A 11 -38.80 7.69 -18.76
N ILE A 12 -37.66 8.27 -19.17
CA ILE A 12 -36.42 7.52 -19.39
C ILE A 12 -35.88 7.11 -18.01
N SER A 13 -36.09 5.85 -17.64
CA SER A 13 -35.48 5.24 -16.46
C SER A 13 -33.98 5.06 -16.71
N ILE A 14 -33.18 6.02 -16.23
CA ILE A 14 -31.72 5.89 -16.20
C ILE A 14 -31.39 4.88 -15.10
N SER A 15 -31.08 3.65 -15.49
CA SER A 15 -30.56 2.65 -14.57
C SER A 15 -29.17 3.10 -14.11
N LEU A 16 -29.10 3.69 -12.90
CA LEU A 16 -27.86 3.94 -12.18
C LEU A 16 -27.24 2.57 -11.89
N LYS A 17 -26.30 2.13 -12.73
CA LYS A 17 -25.40 1.05 -12.36
C LYS A 17 -24.58 1.58 -11.19
N GLU A 18 -24.90 1.13 -9.97
CA GLU A 18 -23.98 1.26 -8.86
C GLU A 18 -22.67 0.60 -9.29
N LEU A 19 -21.68 1.42 -9.61
CA LEU A 19 -20.31 0.95 -9.66
C LEU A 19 -20.03 0.45 -8.24
N SER A 20 -19.99 -0.86 -8.06
CA SER A 20 -19.41 -1.51 -6.90
C SER A 20 -18.03 -0.91 -6.68
N LYS A 21 -17.95 0.12 -5.83
CA LYS A 21 -16.67 0.64 -5.37
C LYS A 21 -16.10 -0.49 -4.54
N ALA A 22 -15.00 -1.08 -5.03
CA ALA A 22 -14.20 -1.97 -4.20
C ALA A 22 -13.95 -1.25 -2.86
N SER A 23 -14.18 -1.94 -1.75
CA SER A 23 -14.01 -1.33 -0.44
C SER A 23 -12.57 -0.86 -0.29
N ASP A 24 -12.40 0.30 0.32
CA ASP A 24 -11.08 0.71 0.78
C ASP A 24 -10.57 -0.33 1.81
N TRP A 25 -9.24 -0.47 1.89
CA TRP A 25 -8.55 -1.35 2.83
C TRP A 25 -7.36 -0.57 3.36
N LEU A 26 -7.59 0.23 4.41
CA LEU A 26 -6.75 1.39 4.68
C LEU A 26 -5.48 1.09 5.49
N ARG A 27 -5.38 -0.09 6.11
CA ARG A 27 -4.28 -0.44 7.02
C ARG A 27 -3.98 -1.94 7.04
N PHE A 28 -2.94 -2.32 7.77
CA PHE A 28 -2.64 -3.73 8.02
C PHE A 28 -3.86 -4.45 8.60
N ARG A 29 -4.26 -5.55 7.97
CA ARG A 29 -5.47 -6.32 8.32
C ARG A 29 -6.79 -5.54 8.21
N GLY A 30 -6.83 -4.49 7.40
CA GLY A 30 -8.07 -3.80 6.99
C GLY A 30 -8.61 -2.82 8.03
N ASP A 31 -9.77 -2.23 7.72
CA ASP A 31 -10.29 -1.05 8.40
C ASP A 31 -10.51 -1.24 9.90
N ASN A 32 -10.79 -2.46 10.37
CA ASN A 32 -10.90 -2.79 11.81
C ASN A 32 -9.72 -3.59 12.38
N GLY A 33 -8.68 -3.86 11.57
CA GLY A 33 -7.48 -4.61 11.97
C GLY A 33 -7.72 -6.13 12.16
N GLN A 34 -8.91 -6.64 11.87
CA GLN A 34 -9.24 -8.05 12.10
C GLN A 34 -8.80 -8.97 10.96
N GLY A 35 -8.55 -8.42 9.76
CA GLY A 35 -8.15 -9.18 8.58
C GLY A 35 -9.32 -9.91 7.94
N ILE A 36 -10.53 -9.35 8.05
CA ILE A 36 -11.77 -9.94 7.56
C ILE A 36 -12.36 -9.00 6.49
N SER A 37 -12.65 -9.54 5.32
CA SER A 37 -13.46 -8.89 4.29
C SER A 37 -14.87 -9.47 4.29
N SER A 38 -15.88 -8.64 4.08
CA SER A 38 -17.27 -9.09 3.85
C SER A 38 -17.53 -9.49 2.40
N GLU A 39 -16.56 -9.29 1.50
CA GLU A 39 -16.70 -9.63 0.09
C GLU A 39 -16.65 -11.15 -0.12
N THR A 40 -17.55 -11.65 -0.97
CA THR A 40 -17.48 -13.03 -1.44
C THR A 40 -16.56 -13.10 -2.65
N VAL A 41 -15.42 -13.78 -2.51
CA VAL A 41 -14.42 -13.93 -3.57
C VAL A 41 -14.33 -15.38 -4.04
N THR A 42 -13.86 -15.58 -5.27
CA THR A 42 -13.55 -16.93 -5.75
C THR A 42 -12.43 -17.54 -4.91
N VAL A 43 -12.50 -18.82 -4.57
CA VAL A 43 -11.48 -19.53 -3.78
C VAL A 43 -10.59 -20.45 -4.63
N LYS A 44 -10.86 -20.52 -5.94
CA LYS A 44 -10.07 -21.33 -6.88
C LYS A 44 -9.07 -20.43 -7.59
N TRP A 45 -7.77 -20.63 -7.39
CA TRP A 45 -6.73 -19.78 -7.97
C TRP A 45 -5.62 -20.60 -8.61
N SER A 46 -4.96 -20.04 -9.61
CA SER A 46 -3.67 -20.53 -10.12
C SER A 46 -2.90 -19.37 -10.74
N ALA A 47 -1.66 -19.61 -11.17
CA ALA A 47 -0.86 -18.62 -11.89
C ALA A 47 -1.51 -18.13 -13.21
N LYS A 48 -2.57 -18.80 -13.69
CA LYS A 48 -3.27 -18.48 -14.95
C LYS A 48 -4.78 -18.32 -14.79
N LYS A 49 -5.35 -18.63 -13.62
CA LYS A 49 -6.80 -18.69 -13.40
C LYS A 49 -7.21 -17.67 -12.36
N ASN A 50 -8.28 -16.93 -12.67
CA ASN A 50 -8.85 -15.88 -11.83
C ASN A 50 -7.90 -14.70 -11.55
N ILE A 51 -6.80 -14.59 -12.31
CA ILE A 51 -5.87 -13.45 -12.25
C ILE A 51 -6.39 -12.34 -13.17
N LYS A 52 -6.66 -11.16 -12.61
CA LYS A 52 -7.08 -9.98 -13.38
C LYS A 52 -5.90 -9.27 -14.04
N TRP A 53 -4.80 -9.14 -13.31
CA TRP A 53 -3.53 -8.55 -13.76
C TRP A 53 -2.41 -8.96 -12.81
N GLN A 54 -1.16 -8.70 -13.23
CA GLN A 54 0.04 -8.87 -12.41
C GLN A 54 0.92 -7.63 -12.55
N CYS A 55 1.57 -7.22 -11.46
CA CYS A 55 2.50 -6.10 -11.44
C CYS A 55 3.87 -6.60 -10.98
N ARG A 56 4.92 -6.38 -11.80
CA ARG A 56 6.30 -6.67 -11.40
C ARG A 56 6.80 -5.52 -10.54
N LEU A 57 7.18 -5.81 -9.29
CA LEU A 57 7.74 -4.84 -8.38
C LEU A 57 9.27 -4.67 -8.59
N PRO A 58 9.85 -3.51 -8.21
CA PRO A 58 11.30 -3.26 -8.29
C PRO A 58 12.17 -4.27 -7.52
N GLY A 59 11.61 -4.90 -6.50
CA GLY A 59 12.30 -5.92 -5.70
C GLY A 59 11.38 -6.57 -4.68
N PRO A 60 11.92 -7.39 -3.76
CA PRO A 60 11.14 -8.07 -2.73
C PRO A 60 10.55 -7.11 -1.69
N GLY A 61 9.52 -7.57 -0.98
CA GLY A 61 8.87 -6.85 0.11
C GLY A 61 7.86 -7.73 0.82
N SER A 62 7.57 -7.43 2.09
CA SER A 62 6.65 -8.22 2.93
C SER A 62 5.48 -7.40 3.47
N SER A 63 5.39 -6.11 3.14
CA SER A 63 4.20 -5.30 3.46
C SER A 63 2.96 -5.84 2.77
N SER A 64 1.81 -5.72 3.43
CA SER A 64 0.52 -5.94 2.78
C SER A 64 0.12 -4.72 1.94
N PRO A 65 -0.60 -4.92 0.82
CA PRO A 65 -1.16 -3.78 0.08
C PRO A 65 -2.25 -3.10 0.92
N VAL A 66 -2.31 -1.77 0.84
CA VAL A 66 -3.47 -0.97 1.28
C VAL A 66 -4.13 -0.32 0.08
N ILE A 67 -5.45 -0.16 0.14
CA ILE A 67 -6.26 0.27 -1.00
C ILE A 67 -7.06 1.49 -0.60
N SER A 68 -6.99 2.54 -1.40
CA SER A 68 -7.93 3.66 -1.29
C SER A 68 -8.23 4.28 -2.65
N LYS A 69 -9.52 4.51 -2.94
CA LYS A 69 -9.96 5.25 -4.14
C LYS A 69 -9.40 4.69 -5.46
N GLY A 70 -9.38 3.35 -5.60
CA GLY A 70 -8.87 2.70 -6.81
C GLY A 70 -7.35 2.65 -6.93
N LYS A 71 -6.61 3.04 -5.89
CA LYS A 71 -5.15 2.99 -5.83
C LYS A 71 -4.70 1.97 -4.79
N ILE A 72 -3.70 1.17 -5.15
CA ILE A 72 -3.05 0.20 -4.28
C ILE A 72 -1.69 0.75 -3.90
N PHE A 73 -1.39 0.78 -2.61
CA PHE A 73 -0.10 1.21 -2.08
C PHE A 73 0.62 0.05 -1.42
N VAL A 74 1.87 -0.16 -1.78
CA VAL A 74 2.70 -1.26 -1.29
C VAL A 74 4.16 -0.82 -1.22
N THR A 75 4.96 -1.47 -0.37
CA THR A 75 6.37 -1.18 -0.23
C THR A 75 7.25 -2.38 -0.62
N CYS A 76 8.42 -2.09 -1.17
CA CYS A 76 9.43 -3.09 -1.45
C CYS A 76 10.84 -2.49 -1.25
N PHE A 77 11.88 -3.28 -1.45
CA PHE A 77 13.28 -2.82 -1.38
C PHE A 77 14.12 -3.40 -2.52
N SER A 78 15.25 -2.77 -2.81
CA SER A 78 16.22 -3.24 -3.81
C SER A 78 17.64 -2.82 -3.45
N GLY A 79 18.61 -3.24 -4.27
CA GLY A 79 20.01 -2.79 -4.13
C GLY A 79 20.82 -3.52 -3.06
N VAL A 80 20.34 -4.67 -2.58
CA VAL A 80 21.04 -5.57 -1.66
C VAL A 80 20.80 -7.01 -2.07
N ASN A 81 21.81 -7.85 -1.87
CA ASN A 81 21.73 -9.30 -2.03
C ASN A 81 22.08 -10.01 -0.72
N GLU A 82 21.60 -11.25 -0.56
CA GLU A 82 21.89 -12.04 0.63
C GLU A 82 23.40 -12.22 0.82
N GLY A 83 23.86 -12.08 2.06
CA GLY A 83 25.28 -12.15 2.41
C GLY A 83 26.06 -10.86 2.15
N GLN A 84 25.47 -9.84 1.51
CA GLN A 84 26.08 -8.52 1.40
C GLN A 84 25.99 -7.78 2.74
N GLN A 85 27.14 -7.34 3.25
CA GLN A 85 27.20 -6.46 4.41
C GLN A 85 26.99 -4.99 4.03
N ASP A 86 27.34 -4.64 2.79
CA ASP A 86 27.19 -3.28 2.28
C ASP A 86 25.72 -2.99 1.93
N THR A 87 25.13 -2.09 2.71
CA THR A 87 23.77 -1.59 2.53
C THR A 87 23.73 -0.20 1.89
N SER A 88 24.85 0.31 1.35
CA SER A 88 24.93 1.65 0.77
C SER A 88 24.03 1.85 -0.46
N LYS A 89 23.80 0.77 -1.21
CA LYS A 89 22.93 0.75 -2.40
C LYS A 89 21.47 0.43 -2.09
N LEU A 90 21.15 0.21 -0.81
CA LEU A 90 19.82 -0.19 -0.38
C LEU A 90 18.80 0.94 -0.61
N LEU A 91 17.79 0.65 -1.44
CA LEU A 91 16.65 1.53 -1.68
C LEU A 91 15.38 0.91 -1.11
N ARG A 92 14.53 1.75 -0.49
CA ARG A 92 13.14 1.45 -0.17
C ARG A 92 12.26 2.09 -1.23
N HIS A 93 11.23 1.37 -1.64
CA HIS A 93 10.27 1.81 -2.64
C HIS A 93 8.90 1.93 -1.99
N VAL A 94 8.22 3.03 -2.23
CA VAL A 94 6.80 3.20 -1.96
C VAL A 94 6.12 3.32 -3.32
N LEU A 95 5.25 2.38 -3.63
CA LEU A 95 4.58 2.30 -4.93
C LEU A 95 3.10 2.66 -4.79
N CYS A 96 2.58 3.32 -5.81
CA CYS A 96 1.15 3.42 -6.06
C CYS A 96 0.84 2.73 -7.38
N ILE A 97 -0.10 1.79 -7.34
CA ILE A 97 -0.50 0.95 -8.46
C ILE A 97 -1.98 1.20 -8.74
N ASP A 98 -2.36 1.29 -10.02
CA ASP A 98 -3.75 1.39 -10.43
C ASP A 98 -4.45 0.04 -10.21
N GLN A 99 -5.54 0.04 -9.42
CA GLN A 99 -6.30 -1.19 -9.13
C GLN A 99 -6.97 -1.78 -10.38
N LYS A 100 -7.23 -0.96 -11.41
CA LYS A 100 -7.92 -1.37 -12.63
C LYS A 100 -7.09 -2.34 -13.45
N ASP A 101 -5.81 -2.02 -13.65
CA ASP A 101 -4.93 -2.72 -14.60
C ASP A 101 -3.56 -3.13 -14.05
N GLY A 102 -3.21 -2.74 -12.82
CA GLY A 102 -1.95 -3.10 -12.19
C GLY A 102 -0.75 -2.26 -12.63
N SER A 103 -0.97 -1.19 -13.40
CA SER A 103 0.09 -0.26 -13.81
C SER A 103 0.61 0.54 -12.61
N ILE A 104 1.92 0.82 -12.59
CA ILE A 104 2.51 1.70 -11.57
C ILE A 104 2.19 3.14 -11.95
N ILE A 105 1.44 3.84 -11.08
CA ILE A 105 1.11 5.26 -11.24
C ILE A 105 2.31 6.12 -10.84
N TRP A 106 2.92 5.81 -9.70
CA TRP A 106 4.11 6.50 -9.23
C TRP A 106 4.94 5.62 -8.29
N GLU A 107 6.21 5.99 -8.15
CA GLU A 107 7.19 5.33 -7.30
C GLU A 107 8.02 6.38 -6.56
N ASN A 108 8.09 6.28 -5.23
CA ASN A 108 9.02 7.04 -4.41
C ASN A 108 10.17 6.12 -3.98
N LYS A 109 11.41 6.54 -4.24
CA LYS A 109 12.64 5.84 -3.83
C LYS A 109 13.28 6.56 -2.64
N ILE A 110 13.60 5.82 -1.60
CA ILE A 110 14.21 6.34 -0.37
C ILE A 110 15.50 5.55 -0.11
N ALA A 111 16.64 6.23 -0.08
CA ALA A 111 17.90 5.62 0.33
C ALA A 111 17.85 5.24 1.82
N ALA A 112 18.36 4.07 2.17
CA ALA A 112 18.40 3.64 3.56
C ALA A 112 19.33 4.51 4.39
N THR A 113 18.88 4.90 5.58
CA THR A 113 19.73 5.56 6.59
C THR A 113 20.84 4.60 7.02
N GLN A 114 22.09 5.07 6.98
CA GLN A 114 23.26 4.28 7.34
C GLN A 114 23.73 4.58 8.78
N PRO A 115 24.31 3.59 9.48
CA PRO A 115 24.43 2.19 9.08
C PRO A 115 23.10 1.44 9.20
N GLU A 116 22.79 0.61 8.20
CA GLU A 116 21.65 -0.30 8.25
C GLU A 116 22.07 -1.69 8.77
N ASP A 117 21.11 -2.49 9.23
CA ASP A 117 21.36 -3.90 9.53
C ASP A 117 21.70 -4.67 8.24
N PRO A 118 22.69 -5.57 8.24
CA PRO A 118 23.10 -6.28 7.03
C PRO A 118 22.07 -7.35 6.60
N TYR A 119 21.91 -7.58 5.30
CA TYR A 119 20.89 -8.49 4.76
C TYR A 119 21.32 -9.96 4.92
N ARG A 120 21.09 -10.52 6.11
CA ARG A 120 21.46 -11.89 6.49
C ARG A 120 20.61 -12.43 7.64
N GLY A 121 20.60 -13.76 7.80
CA GLY A 121 19.86 -14.42 8.88
C GLY A 121 18.38 -14.07 8.82
N PHE A 122 17.71 -13.93 9.98
CA PHE A 122 16.27 -13.66 10.04
C PHE A 122 15.81 -12.40 9.28
N LEU A 123 16.70 -11.42 9.06
CA LEU A 123 16.35 -10.25 8.27
C LEU A 123 16.00 -10.61 6.81
N THR A 124 16.50 -11.71 6.26
CA THR A 124 16.18 -12.12 4.87
C THR A 124 14.77 -12.69 4.73
N GLU A 125 14.11 -13.09 5.83
CA GLU A 125 12.76 -13.67 5.80
C GLU A 125 11.67 -12.62 5.57
N HIS A 126 11.84 -11.41 6.10
CA HIS A 126 10.88 -10.31 5.93
C HIS A 126 11.48 -9.09 5.23
N GLY A 127 12.80 -9.06 5.10
CA GLY A 127 13.55 -7.98 4.49
C GLY A 127 13.33 -6.64 5.16
N TYR A 128 13.33 -5.62 4.33
CA TYR A 128 13.52 -4.24 4.72
C TYR A 128 12.27 -3.36 4.57
N ALA A 129 11.21 -3.94 4.00
CA ALA A 129 9.94 -3.28 3.69
C ALA A 129 8.78 -4.14 4.23
N SER A 130 8.88 -4.54 5.50
CA SER A 130 7.89 -5.42 6.15
C SER A 130 6.71 -4.64 6.73
N ASN A 131 6.93 -3.40 7.16
CA ASN A 131 5.87 -2.56 7.74
C ASN A 131 4.82 -2.23 6.67
N THR A 132 3.55 -2.56 6.93
CA THR A 132 2.43 -2.20 6.05
C THR A 132 2.06 -0.74 6.27
N PRO A 133 1.95 0.08 5.21
CA PRO A 133 1.56 1.48 5.35
C PRO A 133 0.13 1.63 5.87
N VAL A 134 -0.23 2.83 6.34
CA VAL A 134 -1.61 3.19 6.71
C VAL A 134 -2.05 4.42 5.93
N ILE A 135 -3.31 4.42 5.52
CA ILE A 135 -3.98 5.57 4.94
C ILE A 135 -4.95 6.11 5.97
N ASP A 136 -4.87 7.41 6.25
CA ASP A 136 -5.85 8.13 7.04
C ASP A 136 -6.05 9.52 6.46
N SER A 137 -7.30 9.98 6.39
CA SER A 137 -7.65 11.34 5.96
C SER A 137 -7.00 11.77 4.62
N GLY A 138 -6.86 10.84 3.67
CA GLY A 138 -6.26 11.08 2.35
C GLY A 138 -4.73 11.21 2.35
N ARG A 139 -4.06 10.78 3.42
CA ARG A 139 -2.60 10.76 3.56
C ARG A 139 -2.13 9.32 3.74
N LEU A 140 -1.00 9.00 3.12
CA LEU A 140 -0.32 7.72 3.23
C LEU A 140 0.86 7.87 4.19
N PHE A 141 0.90 7.06 5.25
CA PHE A 141 1.99 7.01 6.21
C PHE A 141 2.76 5.69 6.06
N VAL A 142 4.07 5.79 5.91
CA VAL A 142 4.95 4.66 5.61
C VAL A 142 6.14 4.64 6.57
N TYR A 143 6.24 3.59 7.39
CA TYR A 143 7.37 3.39 8.29
C TYR A 143 8.41 2.47 7.65
N LEU A 144 9.66 2.92 7.59
CA LEU A 144 10.76 2.22 6.90
C LEU A 144 11.92 1.88 7.86
N GLY A 145 11.58 1.53 9.10
CA GLY A 145 12.57 1.15 10.12
C GLY A 145 13.49 2.32 10.48
N LYS A 146 14.81 2.10 10.39
CA LYS A 146 15.82 3.14 10.66
C LYS A 146 15.72 4.36 9.74
N SER A 147 15.06 4.22 8.59
CA SER A 147 14.84 5.34 7.66
C SER A 147 13.68 6.25 8.09
N GLY A 148 12.99 5.90 9.18
CA GLY A 148 11.96 6.72 9.81
C GLY A 148 10.57 6.52 9.20
N ILE A 149 9.67 7.44 9.59
CA ILE A 149 8.29 7.50 9.13
C ILE A 149 8.14 8.65 8.12
N HIS A 150 7.42 8.39 7.03
CA HIS A 150 7.20 9.33 5.94
C HIS A 150 5.71 9.49 5.68
N ALA A 151 5.27 10.72 5.41
CA ALA A 151 3.92 11.00 4.96
C ALA A 151 3.90 11.47 3.52
N TYR A 152 2.94 10.98 2.76
CA TYR A 152 2.68 11.34 1.38
C TYR A 152 1.19 11.67 1.20
N ASP A 153 0.87 12.48 0.20
CA ASP A 153 -0.48 12.44 -0.36
C ASP A 153 -0.66 11.19 -1.24
N LEU A 154 -1.90 10.90 -1.64
CA LEU A 154 -2.21 9.75 -2.50
C LEU A 154 -1.74 9.92 -3.97
N ASN A 155 -1.10 11.04 -4.30
CA ASN A 155 -0.48 11.31 -5.60
C ASN A 155 1.05 11.19 -5.54
N GLY A 156 1.60 10.79 -4.39
CA GLY A 156 3.03 10.51 -4.22
C GLY A 156 3.85 11.73 -3.84
N LYS A 157 3.23 12.89 -3.60
CA LYS A 157 3.94 14.06 -3.08
C LYS A 157 4.27 13.82 -1.61
N LYS A 158 5.56 13.85 -1.28
CA LYS A 158 6.02 13.82 0.11
C LYS A 158 5.53 15.07 0.85
N LEU A 159 4.89 14.86 1.99
CA LEU A 159 4.39 15.93 2.86
C LEU A 159 5.40 16.23 3.97
N TRP A 160 5.90 15.20 4.64
CA TRP A 160 6.91 15.32 5.69
C TRP A 160 7.63 13.98 5.94
N SER A 161 8.70 14.02 6.72
CA SER A 161 9.42 12.83 7.20
C SER A 161 9.97 13.07 8.60
N LYS A 162 10.03 12.02 9.43
CA LYS A 162 10.55 12.10 10.80
C LYS A 162 11.42 10.88 11.11
N ASN A 163 12.61 11.13 11.64
CA ASN A 163 13.50 10.10 12.17
C ASN A 163 12.94 9.61 13.53
N LEU A 164 12.84 8.29 13.71
CA LEU A 164 12.34 7.65 14.94
C LEU A 164 13.43 6.87 15.70
N GLY A 165 14.69 7.13 15.37
CA GLY A 165 15.86 6.41 15.85
C GLY A 165 16.38 5.39 14.84
N THR A 166 17.66 5.06 14.99
CA THR A 166 18.39 4.08 14.17
C THR A 166 18.82 2.85 14.99
N GLY A 167 18.31 2.73 16.21
CA GLY A 167 18.59 1.61 17.09
C GLY A 167 18.11 0.29 16.50
N SER A 168 18.86 -0.78 16.75
CA SER A 168 18.46 -2.13 16.42
C SER A 168 18.78 -3.04 17.60
N THR A 169 18.02 -4.13 17.72
CA THR A 169 18.31 -5.14 18.74
C THR A 169 19.68 -5.77 18.47
N ARG A 170 20.29 -6.39 19.48
CA ARG A 170 21.56 -7.12 19.32
C ARG A 170 21.51 -8.15 18.18
N ARG A 171 20.31 -8.69 17.90
CA ARG A 171 20.09 -9.69 16.86
C ARG A 171 19.89 -9.10 15.46
N LYS A 172 19.66 -7.79 15.32
CA LYS A 172 19.52 -7.10 14.03
C LYS A 172 18.45 -7.68 13.12
N TRP A 173 17.27 -7.92 13.69
CA TRP A 173 16.11 -8.46 12.97
C TRP A 173 15.30 -7.38 12.24
N GLY A 174 15.78 -6.14 12.12
CA GLY A 174 15.01 -5.08 11.48
C GLY A 174 13.70 -4.73 12.19
N SER A 175 12.69 -4.32 11.43
CA SER A 175 11.41 -3.80 11.94
C SER A 175 10.21 -4.39 11.19
N ALA A 176 9.13 -4.69 11.92
CA ALA A 176 7.83 -5.12 11.37
C ALA A 176 6.64 -4.48 12.14
N ALA A 177 6.76 -3.19 12.46
CA ALA A 177 5.76 -2.39 13.16
C ALA A 177 4.94 -1.56 12.15
N SER A 178 3.80 -2.09 11.73
CA SER A 178 2.92 -1.37 10.80
C SER A 178 2.24 -0.20 11.52
N PRO A 179 2.35 1.06 11.03
CA PRO A 179 1.73 2.21 11.67
C PRO A 179 0.20 2.10 11.79
N ILE A 180 -0.35 2.73 12.83
CA ILE A 180 -1.79 2.95 12.99
C ILE A 180 -2.07 4.41 13.32
N VAL A 181 -3.27 4.89 12.97
CA VAL A 181 -3.77 6.21 13.36
C VAL A 181 -4.89 6.03 14.38
N VAL A 182 -4.78 6.75 15.51
CA VAL A 182 -5.78 6.75 16.60
C VAL A 182 -6.01 8.19 17.06
N GLY A 183 -7.18 8.73 16.72
CA GLY A 183 -7.44 10.17 16.85
C GLY A 183 -6.41 10.95 16.05
N ASP A 184 -5.76 11.93 16.68
CA ASP A 184 -4.71 12.74 16.05
C ASP A 184 -3.30 12.12 16.13
N ASN A 185 -3.18 10.90 16.66
CA ASN A 185 -1.89 10.26 16.89
C ASN A 185 -1.58 9.23 15.79
N LEU A 186 -0.38 9.35 15.23
CA LEU A 186 0.25 8.29 14.44
C LEU A 186 1.17 7.47 15.35
N ILE A 187 0.89 6.18 15.48
CA ILE A 187 1.60 5.25 16.38
C ILE A 187 2.39 4.26 15.51
N VAL A 188 3.66 4.07 15.87
CA VAL A 188 4.62 3.13 15.28
C VAL A 188 5.31 2.37 16.40
#